data_AF-A0AAE1UD24-F1
#
_entry.id   AF-A0AAE1UD24-F1
#
_cell.length_a   1.000
_cell.length_b   1.000
_cell.length_c   1.000
_cell.angle_alpha   90.00
_cell.angle_beta   90.00
_cell.angle_gamma   90.00
#
_symmetry.space_group_name_H-M   'P 1'
#
loop_
_entity.id
_entity.type
_entity.pdbx_description
1 polymer ?
#
loop_
_entity_poly.entity_id
_entity_poly.type
_entity_poly.pdbx_seq_one_letter_code
_entity_poly.pdbx_strand_id
1 'polypeptide(L)'
;MPTTEEIKLMLDIQQKSFREGVEVIFQEVNNRLRQVESLNLELKLSLEFTQKEVEDTKRLNKVLQNEVNNLTKEISKKSEVEDKLEELKKRVDYQEDYSRRYNLRFDGLAEKNNETWEETQETVQQLLLDKLNIGTVKLERAHRVGPRPPPSGDARPRTVVVRFTNFNQRQLTLRSSARLKNTNIYINEDLCESSVQIRKEQLPALRRAKAEGKIAYFNHTTLVVRDRGAASDSSVVGVRDRGEARVVADGGGTGQAFFRAS
;
A
#
# COMPACT_ATOMS: atom_id res chain seq x y z
N MET A 1 -47.92 48.37 -91.90
CA MET A 1 -47.47 46.96 -91.95
C MET A 1 -45.99 47.00 -92.27
N PRO A 2 -45.11 46.41 -91.44
CA PRO A 2 -43.69 46.34 -91.74
C PRO A 2 -43.46 45.63 -93.09
N THR A 3 -42.47 46.06 -93.85
CA THR A 3 -42.14 45.45 -95.15
C THR A 3 -41.40 44.12 -94.95
N THR A 4 -41.47 43.22 -95.92
CA THR A 4 -40.83 41.89 -95.84
C THR A 4 -39.30 41.99 -95.61
N GLU A 5 -38.65 43.06 -96.08
CA GLU A 5 -37.23 43.31 -95.86
C GLU A 5 -36.93 43.73 -94.42
N GLU A 6 -37.77 44.57 -93.82
CA GLU A 6 -37.65 44.96 -92.40
C GLU A 6 -37.80 43.75 -91.47
N ILE A 7 -38.72 42.83 -91.78
CA ILE A 7 -38.92 41.59 -91.00
C ILE A 7 -37.68 40.68 -91.12
N LYS A 8 -37.09 40.54 -92.30
CA LYS A 8 -35.84 39.76 -92.50
C LYS A 8 -34.66 40.35 -91.74
N LEU A 9 -34.48 41.67 -91.80
CA LEU A 9 -33.43 42.36 -91.06
C LEU A 9 -33.60 42.18 -89.55
N MET A 10 -34.83 42.27 -89.05
CA MET A 10 -35.13 42.07 -87.62
C MET A 10 -34.85 40.64 -87.17
N LEU A 11 -35.17 39.64 -88.01
CA LEU A 11 -34.83 38.23 -87.80
C LEU A 11 -33.31 37.98 -87.77
N ASP A 12 -32.56 38.58 -88.70
CA ASP A 12 -31.10 38.46 -88.74
C ASP A 12 -30.44 39.08 -87.50
N ILE A 13 -30.92 40.25 -87.05
CA ILE A 13 -30.46 40.91 -85.82
C ILE A 13 -30.78 40.03 -84.61
N GLN A 14 -32.00 39.47 -84.53
CA GLN A 14 -32.38 38.56 -83.45
C GLN A 14 -31.52 37.29 -83.44
N GLN A 15 -31.32 36.66 -84.60
CA GLN A 15 -30.49 35.47 -84.73
C GLN A 15 -29.02 35.73 -84.34
N LYS A 16 -28.47 36.89 -84.74
CA LYS A 16 -27.12 37.31 -84.35
C LYS A 16 -27.01 37.54 -82.85
N SER A 17 -27.95 38.30 -82.26
CA SER A 17 -27.97 38.57 -80.81
C SER A 17 -28.13 37.30 -79.98
N PHE A 18 -28.95 36.35 -80.43
CA PHE A 18 -29.11 35.05 -79.78
C PHE A 18 -27.83 34.22 -79.85
N ARG A 19 -27.18 34.16 -81.02
CA ARG A 19 -25.89 33.47 -81.19
C ARG A 19 -24.81 34.04 -80.26
N GLU A 20 -24.69 35.36 -80.21
CA GLU A 20 -23.73 36.05 -79.33
C GLU A 20 -24.04 35.76 -77.85
N GLY A 21 -25.31 35.79 -77.44
CA GLY A 21 -25.71 35.44 -76.08
C GLY A 21 -25.37 34.00 -75.70
N VAL A 22 -25.62 33.04 -76.60
CA VAL A 22 -25.25 31.63 -76.40
C VAL A 22 -23.73 31.47 -76.29
N GLU A 23 -22.96 32.19 -77.08
CA GLU A 23 -21.49 32.12 -77.06
C GLU A 23 -20.91 32.65 -75.74
N VAL A 24 -21.44 33.76 -75.21
CA VAL A 24 -21.06 34.27 -73.89
C VAL A 24 -21.40 33.28 -72.78
N ILE A 25 -22.59 32.67 -72.82
CA ILE A 25 -22.99 31.65 -71.83
C ILE A 25 -22.04 30.45 -71.91
N PHE A 26 -21.69 29.99 -73.12
CA PHE A 26 -20.79 28.86 -73.30
C PHE A 26 -19.38 29.14 -72.78
N GLN A 27 -18.87 30.36 -72.98
CA GLN A 27 -17.59 30.80 -72.40
C GLN A 27 -17.63 30.80 -70.87
N GLU A 28 -18.69 31.35 -70.27
CA GLU A 28 -18.86 31.37 -68.82
C GLU A 28 -18.96 29.96 -68.22
N VAL A 29 -19.72 29.06 -68.86
CA VAL A 29 -19.81 27.65 -68.44
C VAL A 29 -18.45 26.98 -68.51
N ASN A 30 -17.66 27.20 -69.58
CA ASN A 30 -16.32 26.63 -69.70
C ASN A 30 -15.35 27.17 -68.64
N ASN A 31 -15.45 28.45 -68.29
CA ASN A 31 -14.63 29.04 -67.22
C ASN A 31 -14.95 28.40 -65.87
N ARG A 32 -16.24 28.25 -65.55
CA ARG A 32 -16.68 27.55 -64.33
C ARG A 32 -16.26 26.09 -64.32
N LEU A 33 -16.34 25.40 -65.47
CA LEU A 33 -15.90 24.02 -65.59
C LEU A 33 -14.41 23.87 -65.24
N ARG A 34 -13.56 24.73 -65.80
CA ARG A 34 -12.12 24.74 -65.48
C ARG A 34 -11.85 25.02 -64.00
N GLN A 35 -12.61 25.94 -63.41
CA GLN A 35 -12.49 26.24 -61.98
C GLN A 35 -12.87 25.03 -61.11
N VAL A 36 -13.95 24.33 -61.46
CA VAL A 36 -14.38 23.09 -60.77
C VAL A 36 -13.33 21.99 -60.93
N GLU A 37 -12.73 21.83 -62.11
CA GLU A 37 -11.64 20.89 -62.34
C GLU A 37 -10.41 21.19 -61.46
N SER A 38 -10.03 22.48 -61.37
CA SER A 38 -8.93 22.92 -60.50
C SER A 38 -9.20 22.61 -59.03
N LEU A 39 -10.39 22.98 -58.53
CA LEU A 39 -10.79 22.73 -57.14
C LEU A 39 -10.86 21.22 -56.84
N ASN A 40 -11.34 20.40 -57.79
CA ASN A 40 -11.35 18.95 -57.63
C ASN A 40 -9.93 18.36 -57.51
N LEU A 41 -8.97 18.90 -58.24
CA LEU A 41 -7.57 18.48 -58.13
C LEU A 41 -6.99 18.84 -56.76
N GLU A 42 -7.22 20.07 -56.29
CA GLU A 42 -6.77 20.51 -54.96
C GLU A 42 -7.41 19.69 -53.84
N LEU A 43 -8.72 19.42 -53.92
CA LEU A 43 -9.45 18.57 -52.99
C LEU A 43 -8.87 17.16 -52.94
N LYS A 44 -8.52 16.59 -54.11
CA LYS A 44 -7.91 15.25 -54.17
C LYS A 44 -6.56 15.21 -53.45
N LEU A 45 -5.71 16.22 -53.67
CA LEU A 45 -4.41 16.31 -53.01
C LEU A 45 -4.55 16.46 -51.48
N SER A 46 -5.48 17.31 -51.03
CA SER A 46 -5.78 17.47 -49.60
C SER A 46 -6.33 16.18 -48.98
N LEU A 47 -7.17 15.44 -49.70
CA LEU A 47 -7.69 14.14 -49.26
C LEU A 47 -6.57 13.10 -49.11
N GLU A 48 -5.67 13.00 -50.09
CA GLU A 48 -4.53 12.08 -50.02
C GLU A 48 -3.60 12.41 -48.84
N PHE A 49 -3.36 13.71 -48.60
CA PHE A 49 -2.57 14.17 -47.45
C PHE A 49 -3.21 13.77 -46.11
N THR A 50 -4.49 14.08 -45.93
CA THR A 50 -5.22 13.75 -44.69
C THR A 50 -5.35 12.23 -44.48
N GLN A 51 -5.51 11.44 -45.54
CA GLN A 51 -5.50 9.98 -45.46
C GLN A 51 -4.17 9.45 -44.89
N LYS A 52 -3.05 10.02 -45.34
CA LYS A 52 -1.73 9.64 -44.83
C LYS A 52 -1.58 9.97 -43.35
N GLU A 53 -2.00 11.16 -42.91
CA GLU A 53 -1.96 11.54 -41.49
C GLU A 53 -2.83 10.62 -40.62
N VAL A 54 -4.00 10.22 -41.13
CA VAL A 54 -4.89 9.27 -40.45
C VAL A 54 -4.23 7.89 -40.31
N GLU A 55 -3.51 7.42 -41.34
CA GLU A 55 -2.77 6.16 -41.27
C GLU A 55 -1.64 6.20 -40.25
N ASP A 56 -0.84 7.27 -40.25
CA ASP A 56 0.26 7.44 -39.30
C ASP A 56 -0.26 7.53 -37.86
N THR A 57 -1.36 8.26 -37.64
CA THR A 57 -2.04 8.35 -36.35
C THR A 57 -2.58 6.98 -35.89
N LYS A 58 -3.12 6.17 -36.81
CA LYS A 58 -3.56 4.81 -36.49
C LYS A 58 -2.39 3.91 -36.11
N ARG A 59 -1.24 4.04 -36.77
CA ARG A 59 -0.02 3.28 -36.43
C ARG A 59 0.48 3.65 -35.04
N LEU A 60 0.57 4.94 -34.74
CA LEU A 60 0.99 5.42 -33.42
C LEU A 60 0.04 4.95 -32.31
N ASN A 61 -1.27 5.03 -32.55
CA ASN A 61 -2.26 4.52 -31.59
C ASN A 61 -2.09 3.03 -31.28
N LYS A 62 -1.76 2.20 -32.27
CA LYS A 62 -1.49 0.77 -32.02
C LYS A 62 -0.25 0.56 -31.15
N VAL A 63 0.81 1.34 -31.37
CA VAL A 63 2.03 1.28 -30.55
C VAL A 63 1.70 1.67 -29.11
N LEU A 64 0.99 2.79 -28.92
CA LEU A 64 0.56 3.26 -27.60
C LEU A 64 -0.35 2.26 -26.88
N GLN A 65 -1.29 1.63 -27.58
CA GLN A 65 -2.13 0.58 -27.01
C GLN A 65 -1.30 -0.62 -26.51
N ASN A 66 -0.30 -1.04 -27.27
CA ASN A 66 0.59 -2.13 -26.86
C ASN A 66 1.42 -1.74 -25.62
N GLU A 67 1.92 -0.51 -25.59
CA GLU A 67 2.68 0.00 -24.45
C GLU A 67 1.82 0.11 -23.18
N VAL A 68 0.61 0.65 -23.29
CA VAL A 68 -0.37 0.71 -22.18
C VAL A 68 -0.68 -0.70 -21.67
N ASN A 69 -0.88 -1.67 -22.56
CA ASN A 69 -1.14 -3.06 -22.16
C ASN A 69 0.06 -3.68 -21.43
N ASN A 70 1.29 -3.37 -21.86
CA ASN A 70 2.50 -3.84 -21.21
C ASN A 70 2.67 -3.21 -19.82
N LEU A 71 2.52 -1.88 -19.72
CA LEU A 71 2.58 -1.15 -18.45
C LEU A 71 1.53 -1.65 -17.46
N THR A 72 0.31 -1.92 -17.93
CA THR A 72 -0.75 -2.48 -17.09
C THR A 72 -0.34 -3.83 -16.50
N LYS A 73 0.26 -4.72 -17.30
CA LYS A 73 0.78 -6.02 -16.82
C LYS A 73 1.91 -5.85 -15.82
N GLU A 74 2.81 -4.89 -16.03
CA GLU A 74 3.91 -4.62 -15.09
C GLU A 74 3.39 -4.08 -13.76
N ILE A 75 2.38 -3.21 -13.78
CA ILE A 75 1.72 -2.70 -12.57
C ILE A 75 1.05 -3.84 -11.80
N SER A 76 0.32 -4.73 -12.47
CA SER A 76 -0.28 -5.90 -11.82
C SER A 76 0.77 -6.78 -11.14
N LYS A 77 1.88 -7.09 -11.84
CA LYS A 77 2.99 -7.88 -11.27
C LYS A 77 3.63 -7.17 -10.08
N LYS A 78 3.80 -5.85 -10.14
CA LYS A 78 4.35 -5.07 -9.04
C LYS A 78 3.45 -5.15 -7.81
N SER A 79 2.14 -5.03 -7.97
CA SER A 79 1.17 -5.20 -6.88
C SER A 79 1.29 -6.58 -6.24
N GLU A 80 1.37 -7.65 -7.04
CA GLU A 80 1.53 -9.02 -6.50
C GLU A 80 2.84 -9.20 -5.71
N VAL A 81 3.91 -8.52 -6.13
CA VAL A 81 5.20 -8.55 -5.42
C VAL A 81 5.12 -7.78 -4.10
N GLU A 82 4.43 -6.63 -4.08
CA GLU A 82 4.21 -5.84 -2.87
C GLU A 82 3.40 -6.64 -1.83
N ASP A 83 2.36 -7.35 -2.25
CA ASP A 83 1.56 -8.22 -1.37
C ASP A 83 2.41 -9.35 -0.76
N LYS A 84 3.22 -10.02 -1.58
CA LYS A 84 4.14 -11.08 -1.12
C LYS A 84 5.21 -10.54 -0.18
N LEU A 85 5.70 -9.33 -0.43
CA LEU A 85 6.68 -8.68 0.43
C LEU A 85 6.08 -8.40 1.81
N GLU A 86 4.84 -7.93 1.86
CA GLU A 86 4.13 -7.68 3.10
C GLU A 86 3.86 -8.97 3.89
N GLU A 87 3.42 -10.03 3.21
CA GLU A 87 3.28 -11.36 3.82
C GLU A 87 4.62 -11.88 4.38
N LEU A 88 5.70 -11.70 3.62
CA LEU A 88 7.03 -12.14 4.04
C LEU A 88 7.52 -11.37 5.26
N LYS A 89 7.31 -10.05 5.32
CA LYS A 89 7.62 -9.22 6.49
C LYS A 89 6.87 -9.72 7.73
N LYS A 90 5.55 -9.93 7.62
CA LYS A 90 4.73 -10.47 8.72
C LYS A 90 5.26 -11.82 9.21
N ARG A 91 5.69 -12.69 8.29
CA ARG A 91 6.27 -13.99 8.65
C ARG A 91 7.62 -13.86 9.34
N VAL A 92 8.48 -12.96 8.88
CA VAL A 92 9.78 -12.67 9.51
C VAL A 92 9.59 -12.13 10.92
N ASP A 93 8.70 -11.15 11.09
CA ASP A 93 8.38 -10.56 12.40
C ASP A 93 7.85 -11.63 13.37
N TYR A 94 6.94 -12.48 12.90
CA TYR A 94 6.43 -13.60 13.69
C TYR A 94 7.54 -14.59 14.11
N GLN A 95 8.43 -14.96 13.17
CA GLN A 95 9.54 -15.87 13.46
C GLN A 95 10.54 -15.26 14.44
N GLU A 96 10.83 -13.96 14.30
CA GLU A 96 11.71 -13.24 15.19
C GLU A 96 11.15 -13.20 16.62
N ASP A 97 9.88 -12.79 16.78
CA ASP A 97 9.20 -12.80 18.08
C ASP A 97 9.09 -14.20 18.68
N TYR A 98 8.81 -15.21 17.84
CA TYR A 98 8.79 -16.60 18.28
C TYR A 98 10.15 -17.05 18.83
N SER A 99 11.23 -16.68 18.15
CA SER A 99 12.60 -17.00 18.58
C SER A 99 12.98 -16.30 19.89
N ARG A 100 12.48 -15.06 20.10
CA ARG A 100 12.72 -14.20 21.27
C ARG A 100 11.74 -14.45 22.42
N ARG A 101 10.75 -15.34 22.25
CA ARG A 101 9.68 -15.59 23.25
C ARG A 101 10.19 -15.99 24.64
N TYR A 102 11.34 -16.66 24.70
CA TYR A 102 11.99 -17.07 25.95
C TYR A 102 12.95 -16.02 26.50
N ASN A 103 13.09 -14.88 25.82
CA ASN A 103 13.98 -13.82 26.20
C ASN A 103 13.23 -12.74 27.02
N LEU A 104 13.95 -12.10 27.93
CA LEU A 104 13.57 -10.84 28.56
C LEU A 104 14.75 -9.86 28.50
N ARG A 105 14.42 -8.58 28.46
CA ARG A 105 15.36 -7.46 28.49
C ARG A 105 15.41 -6.86 29.89
N PHE A 106 16.59 -6.72 30.45
CA PHE A 106 16.83 -6.12 31.75
C PHE A 106 17.62 -4.83 31.56
N ASP A 107 17.01 -3.72 31.93
CA ASP A 107 17.60 -2.38 31.85
C ASP A 107 17.96 -1.86 33.23
N GLY A 108 19.06 -1.11 33.35
CA GLY A 108 19.49 -0.47 34.61
C GLY A 108 20.31 -1.35 35.54
N LEU A 109 20.71 -2.55 35.09
CA LEU A 109 21.69 -3.37 35.81
C LEU A 109 23.07 -2.74 35.73
N ALA A 110 23.70 -2.47 36.87
CA ALA A 110 25.06 -1.93 36.94
C ALA A 110 26.03 -2.78 36.10
N GLU A 111 26.89 -2.12 35.32
CA GLU A 111 27.83 -2.77 34.41
C GLU A 111 29.23 -2.73 35.03
N LYS A 112 29.95 -3.85 34.97
CA LYS A 112 31.36 -3.93 35.39
C LYS A 112 32.26 -3.78 34.17
N ASN A 113 33.44 -3.19 34.37
CA ASN A 113 34.46 -3.14 33.31
C ASN A 113 34.92 -4.56 32.98
N ASN A 114 34.90 -4.90 31.68
CA ASN A 114 35.25 -6.23 31.16
C ASN A 114 34.40 -7.39 31.73
N GLU A 115 33.12 -7.12 32.03
CA GLU A 115 32.16 -8.14 32.48
C GLU A 115 32.08 -9.34 31.50
N THR A 116 32.24 -10.56 32.01
CA THR A 116 32.05 -11.78 31.21
C THR A 116 30.57 -12.17 31.13
N TRP A 117 30.25 -13.14 30.26
CA TRP A 117 28.86 -13.62 30.15
C TRP A 117 28.42 -14.38 31.41
N GLU A 118 29.34 -15.09 32.05
CA GLU A 118 29.11 -15.80 33.32
C GLU A 118 28.80 -14.82 34.45
N GLU A 119 29.59 -13.75 34.59
CA GLU A 119 29.36 -12.70 35.59
C GLU A 119 28.02 -11.97 35.38
N THR A 120 27.67 -11.72 34.10
CA THR A 120 26.38 -11.14 33.75
C THR A 120 25.24 -12.07 34.19
N GLN A 121 25.41 -13.38 33.96
CA GLN A 121 24.41 -14.38 34.33
C GLN A 121 24.23 -14.48 35.84
N GLU A 122 25.32 -14.50 36.60
CA GLU A 122 25.29 -14.49 38.07
C GLU A 122 24.59 -13.24 38.61
N THR A 123 24.91 -12.06 38.06
CA THR A 123 24.28 -10.79 38.44
C THR A 123 22.76 -10.83 38.22
N VAL A 124 22.30 -11.40 37.10
CA VAL A 124 20.87 -11.59 36.85
C VAL A 124 20.27 -12.58 37.85
N GLN A 125 20.92 -13.72 38.11
CA GLN A 125 20.41 -14.71 39.07
C GLN A 125 20.29 -14.14 40.49
N GLN A 126 21.26 -13.34 40.94
CA GLN A 126 21.21 -12.62 42.21
C GLN A 126 20.04 -11.63 42.23
N LEU A 127 19.82 -10.87 41.16
CA LEU A 127 18.65 -9.97 41.06
C LEU A 127 17.33 -10.74 41.21
N LEU A 128 17.18 -11.88 40.53
CA LEU A 128 15.98 -12.70 40.59
C LEU A 128 15.71 -13.24 42.01
N LEU A 129 16.77 -13.63 42.72
CA LEU A 129 16.68 -14.09 44.10
C LEU A 129 16.34 -12.93 45.05
N ASP A 130 17.16 -11.88 45.06
CA ASP A 130 17.12 -10.84 46.09
C ASP A 130 15.91 -9.91 45.94
N LYS A 131 15.62 -9.47 44.70
CA LYS A 131 14.58 -8.46 44.45
C LYS A 131 13.24 -9.08 44.10
N LEU A 132 13.25 -10.21 43.39
CA LEU A 132 12.03 -10.88 42.94
C LEU A 132 11.61 -12.09 43.77
N ASN A 133 12.43 -12.53 44.75
CA ASN A 133 12.21 -13.75 45.55
C ASN A 133 11.85 -14.96 44.68
N ILE A 134 12.48 -15.06 43.52
CA ILE A 134 12.37 -16.23 42.65
C ILE A 134 13.58 -17.09 43.03
N GLY A 135 13.33 -18.33 43.43
CA GLY A 135 14.39 -19.29 43.77
C GLY A 135 15.36 -19.53 42.60
N THR A 136 16.31 -20.44 42.76
CA THR A 136 17.36 -20.68 41.77
C THR A 136 16.81 -20.90 40.36
N VAL A 137 17.07 -19.94 39.46
CA VAL A 137 16.65 -19.97 38.05
C VAL A 137 17.82 -20.42 37.18
N LYS A 138 17.59 -21.45 36.35
CA LYS A 138 18.53 -21.85 35.32
C LYS A 138 18.30 -21.00 34.06
N LEU A 139 19.33 -20.26 33.68
CA LEU A 139 19.34 -19.44 32.47
C LEU A 139 20.11 -20.19 31.38
N GLU A 140 19.70 -20.00 30.13
CA GLU A 140 20.44 -20.54 28.97
C GLU A 140 21.60 -19.60 28.62
N ARG A 141 21.34 -18.28 28.64
CA ARG A 141 22.34 -17.25 28.37
C ARG A 141 21.89 -15.91 28.94
N ALA A 142 22.83 -15.12 29.43
CA ALA A 142 22.63 -13.70 29.73
C ALA A 142 23.82 -12.91 29.17
N HIS A 143 23.55 -11.83 28.43
CA HIS A 143 24.63 -11.01 27.85
C HIS A 143 24.17 -9.57 27.62
N ARG A 144 25.12 -8.65 27.70
CA ARG A 144 24.91 -7.22 27.41
C ARG A 144 24.76 -7.01 25.90
N VAL A 145 23.83 -6.16 25.50
CA VAL A 145 23.60 -5.77 24.10
C VAL A 145 23.72 -4.25 23.93
N GLY A 146 24.10 -3.84 22.72
CA GLY A 146 24.28 -2.43 22.37
C GLY A 146 25.72 -1.91 22.55
N PRO A 147 25.98 -0.69 22.06
CA PRO A 147 27.30 -0.07 22.09
C PRO A 147 27.76 0.17 23.53
N ARG A 148 29.05 -0.04 23.81
CA ARG A 148 29.61 0.23 25.13
C ARG A 148 29.44 1.73 25.47
N PRO A 149 29.01 2.05 26.69
CA PRO A 149 28.90 3.43 27.11
C PRO A 149 30.28 4.11 27.11
N PRO A 150 30.34 5.43 26.86
CA PRO A 150 31.58 6.18 27.00
C PRO A 150 32.11 6.11 28.45
N PRO A 151 33.43 6.28 28.67
CA PRO A 151 34.03 6.17 30.01
C PRO A 151 33.52 7.21 31.03
N SER A 152 32.81 8.23 30.56
CA SER A 152 32.14 9.23 31.38
C SER A 152 31.07 8.57 32.24
N GLY A 153 31.19 8.64 33.57
CA GLY A 153 30.37 7.91 34.54
C GLY A 153 28.85 8.18 34.56
N ASP A 154 28.34 9.05 33.69
CA ASP A 154 26.92 9.38 33.56
C ASP A 154 26.17 8.53 32.52
N ALA A 155 26.85 7.60 31.84
CA ALA A 155 26.23 6.79 30.81
C ALA A 155 25.35 5.67 31.40
N ARG A 156 24.14 5.49 30.85
CA ARG A 156 23.21 4.44 31.27
C ARG A 156 23.80 3.05 30.99
N PRO A 157 23.73 2.10 31.94
CA PRO A 157 24.20 0.74 31.71
C PRO A 157 23.50 0.07 30.53
N ARG A 158 24.23 -0.79 29.80
CA ARG A 158 23.66 -1.53 28.66
C ARG A 158 22.58 -2.51 29.09
N THR A 159 21.57 -2.69 28.24
CA THR A 159 20.54 -3.72 28.42
C THR A 159 21.18 -5.11 28.45
N VAL A 160 20.72 -5.97 29.35
CA VAL A 160 21.02 -7.40 29.33
C VAL A 160 19.87 -8.14 28.66
N VAL A 161 20.17 -8.95 27.65
CA VAL A 161 19.22 -9.92 27.09
C VAL A 161 19.45 -11.26 27.77
N VAL A 162 18.40 -11.77 28.38
CA VAL A 162 18.42 -13.02 29.16
C VAL A 162 17.49 -14.01 28.50
N ARG A 163 18.01 -15.17 28.11
CA ARG A 163 17.24 -16.30 27.60
C ARG A 163 17.04 -17.32 28.69
N PHE A 164 15.77 -17.62 28.99
CA PHE A 164 15.38 -18.60 29.98
C PHE A 164 15.30 -19.99 29.36
N THR A 165 15.62 -21.03 30.12
CA THR A 165 15.40 -22.42 29.68
C THR A 165 13.92 -22.81 29.77
N ASN A 166 13.19 -22.24 30.74
CA ASN A 166 11.78 -22.57 30.98
C ASN A 166 10.88 -21.33 30.80
N PHE A 167 9.86 -21.46 29.95
CA PHE A 167 8.89 -20.38 29.69
C PHE A 167 8.12 -19.97 30.96
N ASN A 168 7.85 -20.90 31.88
CA ASN A 168 7.15 -20.60 33.12
C ASN A 168 7.98 -19.69 34.04
N GLN A 169 9.30 -19.91 34.11
CA GLN A 169 10.22 -19.06 34.89
C GLN A 169 10.35 -17.67 34.26
N ARG A 170 10.41 -17.60 32.93
CA ARG A 170 10.34 -16.34 32.19
C ARG A 170 9.07 -15.57 32.54
N GLN A 171 7.90 -16.23 32.48
CA GLN A 171 6.62 -15.58 32.74
C GLN A 171 6.47 -15.13 34.20
N LEU A 172 6.96 -15.94 35.15
CA LEU A 172 6.99 -15.59 36.56
C LEU A 172 7.85 -14.34 36.79
N THR A 173 9.04 -14.31 36.21
CA THR A 173 9.95 -13.14 36.27
C THR A 173 9.26 -11.87 35.77
N LEU A 174 8.63 -11.93 34.59
CA LEU A 174 7.95 -10.78 34.03
C LEU A 174 6.77 -10.31 34.90
N ARG A 175 5.97 -11.23 35.46
CA ARG A 175 4.86 -10.89 36.37
C ARG A 175 5.35 -10.27 37.68
N SER A 176 6.47 -10.74 38.20
CA SER A 176 7.08 -10.22 39.43
C SER A 176 7.80 -8.89 39.24
N SER A 177 8.01 -8.42 38.01
CA SER A 177 8.70 -7.15 37.69
C SER A 177 8.15 -5.93 38.43
N ALA A 178 6.87 -5.94 38.82
CA ALA A 178 6.27 -4.88 39.62
C ALA A 178 6.95 -4.64 40.98
N ARG A 179 7.72 -5.62 41.48
CA ARG A 179 8.52 -5.50 42.70
C ARG A 179 9.79 -4.66 42.53
N LEU A 180 10.20 -4.41 41.29
CA LEU A 180 11.35 -3.56 40.94
C LEU A 180 10.97 -2.08 40.84
N LYS A 181 9.76 -1.71 41.23
CA LYS A 181 9.40 -0.30 41.37
C LYS A 181 10.38 0.38 42.32
N ASN A 182 10.85 1.56 41.93
CA ASN A 182 11.81 2.38 42.67
C ASN A 182 13.24 1.82 42.75
N THR A 183 13.61 0.75 42.02
CA THR A 183 14.99 0.26 41.97
C THR A 183 15.78 0.74 40.75
N ASN A 184 15.17 1.55 39.87
CA ASN A 184 15.70 1.96 38.56
C ASN A 184 16.04 0.79 37.60
N ILE A 185 15.55 -0.42 37.91
CA ILE A 185 15.70 -1.62 37.09
C ILE A 185 14.37 -1.93 36.43
N TYR A 186 14.40 -2.20 35.13
CA TYR A 186 13.21 -2.49 34.34
C TYR A 186 13.34 -3.83 33.63
N ILE A 187 12.27 -4.62 33.63
CA ILE A 187 12.20 -5.89 32.91
C ILE A 187 11.13 -5.76 31.84
N ASN A 188 11.52 -5.96 30.59
CA ASN A 188 10.65 -5.87 29.42
C ASN A 188 10.72 -7.15 28.59
N GLU A 189 9.71 -7.35 27.76
CA GLU A 189 9.76 -8.41 26.75
C GLU A 189 10.77 -8.04 25.64
N ASP A 190 11.46 -9.05 25.12
CA ASP A 190 12.31 -8.90 23.94
C ASP A 190 11.47 -9.17 22.70
N LEU A 191 11.13 -8.11 21.96
CA LEU A 191 10.25 -8.16 20.78
C LEU A 191 11.01 -7.68 19.54
N CYS A 192 10.54 -8.04 18.36
CA CYS A 192 10.99 -7.46 17.10
C CYS A 192 10.63 -5.97 17.02
N GLU A 193 11.29 -5.26 16.12
CA GLU A 193 11.12 -3.80 16.00
C GLU A 193 9.68 -3.42 15.66
N SER A 194 9.04 -4.14 14.73
CA SER A 194 7.64 -3.92 14.35
C SER A 194 6.71 -4.05 15.55
N SER A 195 6.87 -5.09 16.38
CA SER A 195 6.08 -5.32 17.58
C SER A 195 6.31 -4.25 18.67
N VAL A 196 7.55 -3.76 18.82
CA VAL A 196 7.87 -2.63 19.70
C VAL A 196 7.18 -1.36 19.21
N GLN A 197 7.21 -1.09 17.91
CA GLN A 197 6.60 0.08 17.30
C GLN A 197 5.07 0.08 17.47
N ILE A 198 4.40 -1.08 17.26
CA ILE A 198 2.96 -1.25 17.54
C ILE A 198 2.64 -0.90 19.00
N ARG A 199 3.44 -1.38 19.96
CA ARG A 199 3.24 -1.03 21.37
C ARG A 199 3.44 0.46 21.63
N LYS A 200 4.45 1.06 21.01
CA LYS A 200 4.80 2.48 21.17
C LYS A 200 3.63 3.37 20.72
N GLU A 201 2.99 3.05 19.61
CA GLU A 201 1.80 3.74 19.10
C GLU A 201 0.61 3.62 20.05
N GLN A 202 0.49 2.50 20.76
CA GLN A 202 -0.57 2.26 21.74
C GLN A 202 -0.28 2.83 23.14
N LEU A 203 0.93 3.34 23.41
CA LEU A 203 1.29 3.91 24.72
C LEU A 203 0.38 5.06 25.19
N PRO A 204 -0.05 6.00 24.33
CA PRO A 204 -0.98 7.05 24.74
C PRO A 204 -2.33 6.47 25.21
N ALA A 205 -2.84 5.43 24.55
CA ALA A 205 -4.07 4.75 24.94
C ALA A 205 -3.91 4.02 26.29
N LEU A 206 -2.78 3.32 26.49
CA LEU A 206 -2.44 2.69 27.76
C LEU A 206 -2.42 3.72 28.91
N ARG A 207 -1.79 4.88 28.69
CA ARG A 207 -1.70 5.95 29.71
C ARG A 207 -3.07 6.53 30.05
N ARG A 208 -3.92 6.80 29.05
CA ARG A 208 -5.29 7.26 29.26
C ARG A 208 -6.11 6.27 30.08
N ALA A 209 -6.11 4.99 29.70
CA ALA A 209 -6.83 3.95 30.44
C ALA A 209 -6.36 3.85 31.91
N LYS A 210 -5.06 3.97 32.17
CA LYS A 210 -4.53 4.00 33.54
C LYS A 210 -4.95 5.25 34.31
N ALA A 211 -4.99 6.42 33.66
CA ALA A 211 -5.44 7.67 34.27
C ALA A 211 -6.93 7.63 34.64
N GLU A 212 -7.74 6.92 33.84
CA GLU A 212 -9.16 6.63 34.13
C GLU A 212 -9.36 5.59 35.25
N GLY A 213 -8.29 5.06 35.86
CA GLY A 213 -8.37 4.07 36.93
C GLY A 213 -8.60 2.63 36.47
N LYS A 214 -8.59 2.36 35.16
CA LYS A 214 -8.73 1.02 34.58
C LYS A 214 -7.43 0.22 34.70
N ILE A 215 -7.57 -1.11 34.70
CA ILE A 215 -6.43 -2.03 34.61
C ILE A 215 -6.05 -2.16 33.14
N ALA A 216 -4.91 -1.59 32.76
CA ALA A 216 -4.41 -1.65 31.38
C ALA A 216 -2.98 -2.19 31.32
N TYR A 217 -2.76 -3.16 30.43
CA TYR A 217 -1.46 -3.81 30.22
C TYR A 217 -1.34 -4.37 28.79
N PHE A 218 -0.11 -4.59 28.32
CA PHE A 218 0.12 -5.27 27.04
C PHE A 218 0.19 -6.78 27.23
N ASN A 219 -0.49 -7.52 26.36
CA ASN A 219 -0.26 -8.94 26.12
C ASN A 219 0.32 -9.09 24.71
N HIS A 220 1.64 -9.32 24.61
CA HIS A 220 2.35 -9.19 23.33
C HIS A 220 2.00 -7.84 22.67
N THR A 221 1.64 -7.76 21.40
CA THR A 221 1.29 -6.51 20.70
C THR A 221 -0.11 -5.97 21.02
N THR A 222 -0.92 -6.69 21.81
CA THR A 222 -2.31 -6.29 22.10
C THR A 222 -2.40 -5.54 23.43
N LEU A 223 -2.95 -4.32 23.41
CA LEU A 223 -3.37 -3.61 24.62
C LEU A 223 -4.66 -4.21 25.20
N VAL A 224 -4.59 -4.68 26.43
CA VAL A 224 -5.74 -5.18 27.20
C VAL A 224 -6.13 -4.12 28.22
N VAL A 225 -7.39 -3.69 28.19
CA VAL A 225 -7.99 -2.76 29.16
C VAL A 225 -9.16 -3.44 29.85
N ARG A 226 -9.24 -3.34 31.18
CA ARG A 226 -10.30 -3.91 32.01
C ARG A 226 -10.71 -2.94 33.11
N ASP A 227 -11.99 -2.90 33.44
CA ASP A 227 -12.47 -2.11 34.57
C ASP A 227 -12.12 -2.78 35.91
N ARG A 228 -11.84 -1.98 36.93
CA ARG A 228 -11.63 -2.51 38.30
C ARG A 228 -12.98 -2.97 38.85
N GLY A 229 -13.17 -4.28 38.93
CA GLY A 229 -14.34 -4.90 39.61
C GLY A 229 -15.38 -5.52 38.68
N ALA A 230 -15.25 -5.38 37.36
CA ALA A 230 -16.12 -6.10 36.42
C ALA A 230 -15.63 -7.55 36.25
N ALA A 231 -16.46 -8.51 36.65
CA ALA A 231 -16.28 -9.91 36.27
C ALA A 231 -16.40 -10.02 34.73
N SER A 232 -15.31 -10.47 34.10
CA SER A 232 -15.20 -10.93 32.71
C SER A 232 -16.13 -10.30 31.67
N ASP A 233 -15.95 -9.02 31.36
CA ASP A 233 -16.26 -8.50 30.03
C ASP A 233 -15.01 -7.81 29.47
N SER A 234 -14.30 -8.53 28.60
CA SER A 234 -13.05 -8.04 28.01
C SER A 234 -13.36 -7.20 26.78
N SER A 235 -13.37 -5.88 26.92
CA SER A 235 -13.27 -4.97 25.78
C SER A 235 -11.82 -4.99 25.26
N VAL A 236 -11.54 -5.88 24.29
CA VAL A 236 -10.26 -5.90 23.58
C VAL A 236 -10.21 -4.69 22.66
N VAL A 237 -9.56 -3.61 23.09
CA VAL A 237 -9.23 -2.48 22.22
C VAL A 237 -7.96 -2.84 21.45
N GLY A 238 -8.13 -3.66 20.41
CA GLY A 238 -7.04 -4.04 19.52
C GLY A 238 -7.54 -4.07 18.08
N VAL A 239 -6.90 -3.28 17.22
CA VAL A 239 -6.91 -3.53 15.78
C VAL A 239 -6.26 -4.91 15.61
N ARG A 240 -7.10 -5.93 15.50
CA ARG A 240 -6.67 -7.27 15.11
C ARG A 240 -6.41 -7.21 13.62
N ASP A 241 -5.14 -7.06 13.23
CA ASP A 241 -4.74 -7.49 11.89
C ASP A 241 -4.66 -9.03 11.90
N ARG A 242 -5.83 -9.67 12.03
CA ARG A 242 -5.96 -11.09 11.71
C ARG A 242 -6.15 -11.15 10.21
N GLY A 243 -5.06 -11.44 9.50
CA GLY A 243 -5.15 -12.02 8.17
C GLY A 243 -5.89 -13.35 8.24
N GLU A 244 -7.21 -13.30 8.09
CA GLU A 244 -8.05 -14.45 7.76
C GLU A 244 -8.93 -14.04 6.57
N ALA A 245 -8.35 -14.06 5.38
CA ALA A 245 -9.13 -14.17 4.15
C ALA A 245 -9.60 -15.63 4.05
N ARG A 246 -10.77 -15.94 4.61
CA ARG A 246 -11.51 -17.16 4.30
C ARG A 246 -12.66 -16.79 3.37
N VAL A 247 -12.37 -16.79 2.07
CA VAL A 247 -13.41 -16.80 1.04
C VAL A 247 -14.04 -18.19 1.08
N VAL A 248 -15.18 -18.32 1.75
CA VAL A 248 -16.06 -19.48 1.59
C VAL A 248 -16.90 -19.20 0.36
N ALA A 249 -16.66 -19.99 -0.68
CA ALA A 249 -17.51 -20.06 -1.85
C ALA A 249 -18.90 -20.50 -1.42
N ASP A 250 -19.91 -19.66 -1.67
CA ASP A 250 -21.31 -20.10 -1.61
C ASP A 250 -21.77 -20.38 -3.04
N GLY A 251 -21.66 -21.66 -3.41
CA GLY A 251 -22.28 -22.23 -4.60
C GLY A 251 -23.75 -22.49 -4.31
N GLY A 252 -24.58 -21.48 -4.53
CA GLY A 252 -26.05 -21.58 -4.47
C GLY A 252 -26.66 -21.81 -5.85
N GLY A 253 -26.39 -22.96 -6.46
CA GLY A 253 -27.16 -23.45 -7.61
C GLY A 253 -28.53 -23.95 -7.15
N THR A 254 -29.61 -23.27 -7.53
CA THR A 254 -30.95 -23.86 -7.53
C THR A 254 -31.56 -23.69 -8.91
N GLY A 255 -31.76 -24.83 -9.57
CA GLY A 255 -32.43 -24.93 -10.85
C GLY A 255 -33.95 -24.85 -10.72
N GLN A 256 -34.53 -24.29 -11.79
CA GLN A 256 -35.82 -24.62 -12.40
C GLN A 256 -37.05 -24.89 -11.51
N ALA A 257 -38.03 -23.99 -11.61
CA ALA A 257 -39.43 -24.38 -11.67
C ALA A 257 -40.12 -23.62 -12.83
N PHE A 258 -40.61 -24.41 -13.79
CA PHE A 258 -41.58 -24.03 -14.81
C PHE A 258 -42.81 -23.37 -14.16
N PHE A 259 -43.37 -22.31 -14.78
CA PHE A 259 -44.83 -22.20 -14.98
C PHE A 259 -45.17 -21.24 -16.13
N ARG A 260 -46.05 -21.71 -17.01
CA ARG A 260 -46.74 -21.00 -18.11
C ARG A 260 -47.90 -20.15 -17.54
N ALA A 261 -48.20 -19.05 -18.24
CA ALA A 261 -49.47 -18.29 -18.37
C ALA A 261 -49.13 -16.79 -18.36
N SER A 262 -49.54 -15.91 -19.27
CA SER A 262 -50.50 -15.93 -20.39
C SER A 262 -50.00 -14.94 -21.45
#